data_AF-A0A6G5R4I8-F1
#
_entry.id   AF-A0A6G5R4I8-F1
#
_cell.length_a   1.000
_cell.length_b   1.000
_cell.length_c   1.000
_cell.angle_alpha   90.00
_cell.angle_beta   90.00
_cell.angle_gamma   90.00
#
_symmetry.space_group_name_H-M   'P 1'
#
loop_
_entity.id
_entity.type
_entity.pdbx_description
1 polymer ?
#
loop_
_entity_poly.entity_id
_entity_poly.type
_entity_poly.pdbx_seq_one_letter_code
_entity_poly.pdbx_strand_id
1 'polypeptide(L)'
;MKKDLEYYLNLPYTITVKRLDDGDYYAQYADLGLTKNNLMAGWGDSEAEAIKELKDAFACYVEGSLKNGESIYEPIKEDVKVRINLTMPKSVLEAIDRVSSNRSKFLTDAANLKLASI
;
A
#
# COMPACT_ATOMS: atom_id res chain seq x y z
N MET A 1 2.65 10.36 16.11
CA MET A 1 1.23 9.95 15.97
C MET A 1 1.01 8.68 16.76
N LYS A 2 -0.13 8.55 17.42
CA LYS A 2 -0.54 7.30 18.08
C LYS A 2 -0.99 6.33 16.99
N LYS A 3 -0.46 5.11 16.98
CA LYS A 3 -0.90 4.05 16.06
C LYS A 3 -2.07 3.31 16.70
N ASP A 4 -3.27 3.88 16.59
CA ASP A 4 -4.50 3.31 17.12
C ASP A 4 -5.24 2.48 16.05
N LEU A 5 -6.40 1.93 16.40
CA LEU A 5 -7.21 1.10 15.50
C LEU A 5 -7.48 1.83 14.18
N GLU A 6 -7.98 3.07 14.27
CA GLU A 6 -8.32 3.90 13.11
C GLU A 6 -7.12 4.16 12.20
N TYR A 7 -5.92 4.34 12.77
CA TYR A 7 -4.68 4.46 11.99
C TYR A 7 -4.46 3.24 11.10
N TYR A 8 -4.57 2.02 11.64
CA TYR A 8 -4.33 0.81 10.85
C TYR A 8 -5.47 0.54 9.86
N LEU A 9 -6.73 0.76 10.23
CA LEU A 9 -7.87 0.54 9.32
C LEU A 9 -7.83 1.41 8.06
N ASN A 10 -7.15 2.56 8.13
CA ASN A 10 -6.99 3.49 7.00
C ASN A 10 -5.69 3.32 6.21
N LEU A 11 -4.83 2.35 6.55
CA LEU A 11 -3.64 2.08 5.75
C LEU A 11 -4.02 1.44 4.40
N PRO A 12 -3.26 1.70 3.33
CA PRO A 12 -3.57 1.26 1.98
C PRO A 12 -3.19 -0.22 1.77
N TYR A 13 -3.80 -1.13 2.53
CA TYR A 13 -3.65 -2.56 2.32
C TYR A 13 -4.35 -2.98 1.03
N THR A 14 -3.76 -3.97 0.35
CA THR A 14 -4.33 -4.50 -0.89
C THR A 14 -5.27 -5.65 -0.57
N ILE A 15 -6.51 -5.60 -1.07
CA ILE A 15 -7.48 -6.69 -0.95
C ILE A 15 -7.61 -7.39 -2.30
N THR A 16 -7.56 -8.72 -2.30
CA THR A 16 -7.94 -9.56 -3.43
C THR A 16 -9.31 -10.16 -3.18
N VAL A 17 -10.15 -10.16 -4.21
CA VAL A 17 -11.48 -10.77 -4.18
C VAL A 17 -11.57 -11.79 -5.30
N LYS A 18 -12.12 -12.96 -5.00
CA LYS A 18 -12.32 -14.06 -5.95
C LYS A 18 -13.75 -14.58 -5.81
N ARG A 19 -14.45 -14.72 -6.94
CA ARG A 19 -15.70 -15.47 -6.99
C ARG A 19 -15.42 -16.98 -6.97
N LEU A 20 -16.16 -17.70 -6.14
CA LEU A 20 -16.07 -19.14 -5.95
C LEU A 20 -17.07 -19.90 -6.83
N ASP A 21 -16.89 -21.22 -6.93
CA ASP A 21 -17.70 -22.08 -7.81
C ASP A 21 -19.16 -22.24 -7.32
N ASP A 22 -19.40 -22.04 -6.02
CA ASP A 22 -20.72 -22.02 -5.39
C ASP A 22 -21.49 -20.71 -5.61
N GLY A 23 -20.81 -19.69 -6.14
CA GLY A 23 -21.40 -18.38 -6.45
C GLY A 23 -21.00 -17.28 -5.48
N ASP A 24 -20.45 -17.63 -4.31
CA ASP A 24 -20.03 -16.71 -3.26
C ASP A 24 -18.72 -16.01 -3.61
N TYR A 25 -18.36 -15.01 -2.82
CA TYR A 25 -17.14 -14.25 -2.95
C TYR A 25 -16.25 -14.49 -1.74
N TYR A 26 -14.96 -14.65 -2.01
CA TYR A 26 -13.90 -14.75 -1.03
C TYR A 26 -13.00 -13.52 -1.11
N ALA A 27 -12.73 -12.88 0.01
CA ALA A 27 -11.82 -11.74 0.12
C ALA A 27 -10.68 -12.04 1.10
N GLN A 28 -9.47 -11.61 0.75
CA GLN A 28 -8.28 -11.66 1.62
C GLN A 28 -7.32 -10.51 1.33
N TYR A 29 -6.43 -10.19 2.27
CA TYR A 29 -5.33 -9.26 2.01
C TYR A 29 -4.23 -9.92 1.14
N ALA A 30 -3.68 -9.15 0.19
CA ALA A 30 -2.54 -9.58 -0.64
C ALA A 30 -1.19 -9.39 0.08
N ASP A 31 -1.17 -8.52 1.09
CA ASP A 31 0.02 -8.19 1.87
C ASP A 31 0.49 -9.41 2.68
N LEU A 32 1.53 -10.10 2.19
CA LEU A 32 2.07 -11.32 2.81
C LEU A 32 2.43 -11.14 4.29
N GLY A 33 2.83 -9.93 4.69
CA GLY A 33 3.12 -9.63 6.10
C GLY A 33 1.91 -9.73 7.02
N LEU A 34 0.69 -9.52 6.51
CA LEU A 34 -0.56 -9.75 7.25
C LEU A 34 -0.98 -11.22 7.25
N THR A 35 -0.84 -11.91 6.11
CA THR A 35 -1.41 -13.26 5.91
C THR A 35 -0.48 -14.40 6.30
N LYS A 36 0.84 -14.15 6.47
CA LYS A 36 1.84 -15.19 6.76
C LYS A 36 1.53 -16.00 8.03
N ASN A 37 0.95 -15.37 9.05
CA ASN A 37 0.69 -15.99 10.34
C ASN A 37 -0.77 -15.83 10.82
N ASN A 38 -1.62 -15.15 10.05
CA ASN A 38 -3.00 -14.88 10.43
C ASN A 38 -3.94 -15.30 9.31
N LEU A 39 -4.92 -16.14 9.66
CA LEU A 39 -6.03 -16.48 8.78
C LEU A 39 -7.10 -15.39 8.95
N MET A 40 -6.98 -14.32 8.17
CA MET A 40 -8.01 -13.29 8.03
C MET A 40 -8.57 -13.36 6.62
N ALA A 41 -9.86 -13.64 6.53
CA ALA A 41 -10.62 -13.72 5.30
C ALA A 41 -12.04 -13.21 5.53
N GLY A 42 -12.72 -12.89 4.44
CA GLY A 42 -14.16 -12.65 4.45
C GLY A 42 -14.84 -13.43 3.32
N TRP A 43 -16.09 -13.77 3.54
CA TRP A 43 -17.00 -14.42 2.61
C TRP A 43 -18.27 -13.60 2.44
N GLY A 44 -19.00 -13.84 1.36
CA GLY A 44 -20.31 -13.23 1.19
C GLY A 44 -20.92 -13.48 -0.17
N ASP A 45 -22.22 -13.23 -0.27
CA ASP A 45 -23.01 -13.41 -1.50
C ASP A 45 -22.66 -12.34 -2.55
N SER A 46 -21.87 -11.34 -2.16
CA SER A 46 -21.37 -10.25 -3.01
C SER A 46 -19.93 -9.86 -2.66
N GLU A 47 -19.24 -9.25 -3.62
CA GLU A 47 -17.90 -8.68 -3.41
C GLU A 47 -17.87 -7.71 -2.21
N ALA A 48 -18.90 -6.87 -2.08
CA ALA A 48 -19.00 -5.87 -1.02
C ALA A 48 -19.14 -6.51 0.37
N GLU A 49 -19.90 -7.61 0.47
CA GLU A 49 -20.07 -8.35 1.71
C GLU A 49 -18.78 -9.05 2.13
N ALA A 50 -18.11 -9.75 1.21
CA ALA A 50 -16.83 -10.40 1.48
C ALA A 50 -15.76 -9.39 1.93
N ILE A 51 -15.69 -8.22 1.28
CA ILE A 51 -14.78 -7.14 1.68
C ILE A 51 -15.14 -6.60 3.07
N LYS A 52 -16.43 -6.45 3.38
CA LYS A 52 -16.88 -5.96 4.69
C LYS A 52 -16.49 -6.96 5.79
N GLU A 53 -16.76 -8.24 5.60
CA GLU A 53 -16.41 -9.27 6.59
C GLU A 53 -14.89 -9.36 6.80
N LEU A 54 -14.09 -9.26 5.72
CA LEU A 54 -12.64 -9.18 5.83
C LEU A 54 -12.18 -7.98 6.68
N LYS A 55 -12.79 -6.81 6.48
CA LYS A 55 -12.47 -5.59 7.25
C LYS A 55 -12.87 -5.70 8.72
N ASP A 56 -14.01 -6.34 9.01
CA ASP A 56 -14.44 -6.60 10.38
C ASP A 56 -13.46 -7.57 11.08
N ALA A 57 -13.04 -8.64 10.39
CA ALA A 57 -12.01 -9.56 10.89
C ALA A 57 -10.67 -8.86 11.13
N PHE A 58 -10.28 -7.95 10.24
CA PHE A 58 -9.07 -7.14 10.39
C PHE A 58 -9.12 -6.22 11.60
N ALA A 59 -10.27 -5.58 11.85
CA ALA A 59 -10.45 -4.73 13.03
C ALA A 59 -10.24 -5.52 14.33
N CYS A 60 -10.83 -6.71 14.44
CA CYS A 60 -10.62 -7.60 15.59
C CYS A 60 -9.14 -7.99 15.77
N TYR A 61 -8.43 -8.29 14.68
CA TYR A 61 -6.99 -8.58 14.71
C TYR A 61 -6.18 -7.39 15.24
N VAL A 62 -6.44 -6.18 14.71
CA VAL A 62 -5.73 -4.96 15.12
C VAL A 62 -5.98 -4.64 16.60
N GLU A 63 -7.23 -4.75 17.08
CA GLU A 63 -7.55 -4.53 18.48
C GLU A 63 -6.82 -5.51 19.41
N GLY A 64 -6.79 -6.80 19.04
CA GLY A 64 -6.08 -7.84 19.77
C GLY A 64 -4.58 -7.59 19.84
N SER A 65 -3.95 -7.33 18.69
CA SER A 65 -2.51 -7.06 18.62
C SER A 65 -2.13 -5.78 19.36
N LEU A 66 -2.94 -4.71 19.30
CA LEU A 66 -2.71 -3.49 20.08
C LEU A 66 -2.78 -3.73 21.59
N LYS A 67 -3.75 -4.54 22.04
CA LYS A 67 -3.90 -4.89 23.46
C LYS A 67 -2.72 -5.72 23.97
N ASN A 68 -2.17 -6.60 23.13
CA ASN A 68 -1.05 -7.46 23.47
C ASN A 68 0.32 -6.80 23.27
N GLY A 69 0.37 -5.59 22.70
CA GLY A 69 1.63 -4.90 22.36
C GLY A 69 2.39 -5.56 21.21
N GLU A 70 1.70 -6.28 20.33
CA GLU A 70 2.28 -6.94 19.16
C GLU A 70 2.50 -5.95 18.01
N SER A 71 3.50 -6.25 17.16
CA SER A 71 3.73 -5.46 15.94
C SER A 71 2.74 -5.88 14.86
N ILE A 72 2.04 -4.91 14.29
CA ILE A 72 1.14 -5.09 13.14
C ILE A 72 1.92 -4.74 11.87
N TYR A 73 1.76 -5.54 10.81
CA TYR A 73 2.39 -5.26 9.52
C TYR A 73 1.81 -3.97 8.92
N GLU A 74 2.67 -3.10 8.39
CA GLU A 74 2.25 -1.90 7.66
C GLU A 74 2.60 -2.09 6.17
N PRO A 75 1.70 -1.74 5.24
CA PRO A 75 1.98 -1.87 3.82
C PRO A 75 3.04 -0.85 3.41
N ILE A 76 3.93 -1.24 2.49
CA ILE A 76 4.94 -0.33 1.95
C ILE A 76 4.18 0.80 1.24
N LYS A 77 4.33 2.03 1.74
CA LYS A 77 3.77 3.20 1.08
C LYS A 77 4.41 3.31 -0.32
N GLU A 78 3.60 3.18 -1.38
CA GLU A 78 4.08 3.32 -2.77
C GLU A 78 4.65 4.72 -3.05
N ASP A 79 4.32 5.73 -2.23
CA ASP A 79 4.89 7.09 -2.31
C ASP A 79 6.05 7.34 -1.32
N VAL A 80 6.81 6.28 -0.96
CA VAL A 80 8.05 6.47 -0.19
C VAL A 80 9.09 7.14 -1.08
N LYS A 81 9.19 8.46 -0.94
CA LYS A 81 10.24 9.26 -1.56
C LYS A 81 11.56 8.99 -0.84
N VAL A 82 12.45 8.29 -1.52
CA VAL A 82 13.82 8.07 -1.02
C VAL A 82 14.71 9.22 -1.48
N ARG A 83 15.46 9.81 -0.55
CA ARG A 83 16.49 10.80 -0.90
C ARG A 83 17.73 10.07 -1.41
N ILE A 84 18.10 10.37 -2.65
CA ILE A 84 19.32 9.84 -3.28
C ILE A 84 20.35 10.95 -3.46
N ASN A 85 21.63 10.58 -3.51
CA ASN A 85 22.71 11.45 -3.99
C ASN A 85 23.07 11.01 -5.41
N LEU A 86 23.24 11.98 -6.32
CA LEU A 86 23.55 11.74 -7.73
C LEU A 86 24.59 12.73 -8.22
N THR A 87 25.29 12.36 -9.29
CA THR A 87 26.24 13.23 -9.99
C THR A 87 25.76 13.44 -11.41
N MET A 88 25.77 14.70 -11.88
CA MET A 88 25.40 15.05 -13.25
C MET A 88 26.16 16.30 -13.73
N PRO A 89 26.28 16.54 -15.05
CA PRO A 89 26.92 17.74 -15.57
C PRO A 89 26.22 19.01 -15.09
N LYS A 90 27.01 20.03 -14.72
CA LYS A 90 26.48 21.34 -14.26
C LYS A 90 25.52 21.96 -15.27
N SER A 91 25.84 21.88 -16.56
CA SER A 91 24.99 22.42 -17.64
C SER A 91 23.60 21.77 -17.68
N VAL A 92 23.49 20.47 -17.38
CA VAL A 92 22.21 19.76 -17.34
C VAL A 92 21.40 20.20 -16.13
N LEU A 93 22.04 20.31 -14.95
CA LEU A 93 21.37 20.79 -13.74
C LEU A 93 20.81 22.21 -13.93
N GLU A 94 21.61 23.11 -14.50
CA GLU A 94 21.17 24.48 -14.81
C GLU A 94 20.03 24.52 -15.84
N ALA A 95 20.01 23.62 -16.81
CA ALA A 95 18.91 23.51 -17.76
C ALA A 95 17.62 23.06 -17.08
N ILE A 96 17.69 22.09 -16.15
CA ILE A 96 16.55 21.65 -15.34
C ILE A 96 16.01 22.82 -14.50
N ASP A 97 16.88 23.57 -13.86
CA ASP A 97 16.50 24.71 -13.01
C ASP A 97 15.77 25.83 -13.76
N ARG A 98 16.04 25.98 -15.07
CA ARG A 98 15.35 26.96 -15.91
C ARG A 98 13.92 26.56 -16.24
N VAL A 99 13.61 25.27 -16.26
CA VAL A 99 12.31 24.74 -16.71
C VAL A 99 11.46 24.18 -15.56
N SER A 100 12.06 23.92 -14.40
CA SER A 100 11.37 23.35 -13.25
C SER A 100 11.91 23.93 -11.94
N SER A 101 11.00 24.32 -11.06
CA SER A 101 11.29 24.65 -9.66
C SER A 101 11.43 23.42 -8.77
N ASN A 102 11.14 22.21 -9.28
CA ASN A 102 11.20 20.95 -8.55
C ASN A 102 12.00 19.91 -9.34
N ARG A 103 13.29 19.79 -9.00
CA ARG A 103 14.22 18.84 -9.63
C ARG A 103 13.78 17.38 -9.46
N SER A 104 13.31 17.01 -8.27
CA SER A 104 12.87 15.64 -8.00
C SER A 104 11.71 15.25 -8.91
N LYS A 105 10.69 16.11 -9.01
CA LYS A 105 9.55 15.89 -9.92
C LYS A 105 10.00 15.79 -11.38
N PHE A 106 10.86 16.71 -11.83
CA PHE A 106 11.38 16.69 -13.19
C PHE A 106 12.09 15.36 -13.52
N LEU A 107 12.96 14.90 -12.62
CA LEU A 107 13.70 13.65 -12.79
C LEU A 107 12.77 12.42 -12.74
N THR A 108 11.77 12.41 -11.86
CA THR A 108 10.76 11.35 -11.79
C THR A 108 9.96 11.27 -13.09
N ASP A 109 9.44 12.40 -13.58
CA ASP A 109 8.64 12.44 -14.79
C ASP A 109 9.46 11.98 -16.02
N ALA A 110 10.72 12.43 -16.13
CA ALA A 110 11.64 12.00 -17.18
C ALA A 110 11.96 10.50 -17.11
N ALA A 111 12.16 9.95 -15.90
CA ALA A 111 12.39 8.52 -15.70
C ALA A 111 11.16 7.70 -16.09
N ASN A 112 9.96 8.10 -15.67
CA ASN A 112 8.71 7.42 -16.00
C ASN A 112 8.45 7.39 -17.51
N LEU A 113 8.69 8.50 -18.21
CA LEU A 113 8.60 8.54 -19.68
C LEU A 113 9.53 7.52 -20.34
N LYS A 114 10.77 7.38 -19.83
CA LYS A 114 11.72 6.42 -20.38
C LYS A 114 11.34 4.97 -20.04
N LEU A 115 10.90 4.72 -18.81
CA LEU A 115 10.48 3.40 -18.34
C LEU A 115 9.22 2.89 -19.05
N ALA A 116 8.28 3.77 -19.39
CA ALA A 116 7.08 3.41 -20.15
C ALA A 116 7.38 3.00 -21.61
N SER A 117 8.60 3.25 -22.08
CA SER A 117 9.06 2.90 -23.43
C SER A 117 9.94 1.63 -23.46
N ILE A 118 9.99 0.89 -22.34
CA ILE A 118 10.70 -0.39 -22.18
C ILE A 118 9.65 -1.48 -22.06
#